data_AF-A0A815E124-F1
#
_entry.id   AF-A0A815E124-F1
#
_cell.length_a   1.000
_cell.length_b   1.000
_cell.length_c   1.000
_cell.angle_alpha   90.00
_cell.angle_beta   90.00
_cell.angle_gamma   90.00
#
_symmetry.space_group_name_H-M   'P 1'
#
loop_
_entity.id
_entity.type
_entity.pdbx_description
1 polymer ?
#
loop_
_entity_poly.entity_id
_entity_poly.type
_entity_poly.pdbx_seq_one_letter_code
_entity_poly.pdbx_strand_id
1 'polypeptide(L)'
;MAKLDPFRRSRRSTIISPTRYIREWHWHALSVLVCIACLLTFVAGYVNTICIVNAFRLPLTALTGSTSKMAIILAQGRFDIGFHFFLLIFSFALGSFISAAIVGGSSFRIQHHYGFVLFLESIALGIGSLFENVHISLNSHWEALSPSAYLVCLGLGLQNGMCTTYSGAVIRTTHVTGTMTDIGLILGQAVFHKRTRKNLWKLKILVPLYLSFLFGSVVGWFAHEWLYDKAILIPCAIVGCLGLGHITYCRMILNLHIEKIQKKNEELYSSARFSAAAVSDVVLKTSTISDKQPNEVDDDDLIGQNTTISLITHNDSAQVKQQDPPMFSV
;
A
#
# COMPACT_ATOMS: atom_id res chain seq x y z
N MET A 1 -25.85 40.70 40.81
CA MET A 1 -24.45 40.44 40.39
C MET A 1 -24.45 39.11 39.64
N ALA A 2 -24.07 38.95 38.37
CA ALA A 2 -23.46 39.84 37.38
C ALA A 2 -24.09 39.60 35.99
N LYS A 3 -23.98 40.64 35.15
CA LYS A 3 -24.69 40.87 33.88
C LYS A 3 -24.31 39.87 32.78
N LEU A 4 -25.31 39.46 32.00
CA LEU A 4 -25.15 38.88 30.67
C LEU A 4 -24.50 39.92 29.74
N ASP A 5 -23.33 39.58 29.20
CA ASP A 5 -22.58 40.43 28.29
C ASP A 5 -23.17 40.30 26.86
N PRO A 6 -23.75 41.37 26.25
CA PRO A 6 -24.49 41.24 24.99
C PRO A 6 -23.62 41.33 23.72
N PHE A 7 -22.29 41.42 23.83
CA PHE A 7 -21.42 41.82 22.73
C PHE A 7 -20.66 40.70 21.97
N ARG A 8 -21.06 39.42 22.10
CA ARG A 8 -20.43 38.31 21.36
C ARG A 8 -21.21 37.82 20.14
N ARG A 9 -21.96 38.72 19.49
CA ARG A 9 -22.55 38.51 18.15
C ARG A 9 -21.85 39.39 17.11
N SER A 10 -20.72 38.93 16.58
CA SER A 10 -20.33 39.12 15.16
C SER A 10 -18.89 38.66 14.93
N ARG A 11 -18.75 37.40 14.51
CA ARG A 11 -17.65 36.91 13.66
C ARG A 11 -17.98 35.47 13.28
N ARG A 12 -19.03 35.29 12.47
CA ARG A 12 -19.10 34.12 11.60
C ARG A 12 -18.20 34.45 10.42
N SER A 13 -16.91 34.18 10.57
CA SER A 13 -16.09 33.90 9.39
C SER A 13 -16.75 32.71 8.70
N THR A 14 -17.09 32.87 7.44
CA THR A 14 -17.52 31.80 6.56
C THR A 14 -16.29 30.90 6.34
N ILE A 15 -15.94 30.11 7.36
CA ILE A 15 -15.00 29.00 7.23
C ILE A 15 -15.75 27.99 6.40
N ILE A 16 -15.50 28.02 5.08
CA ILE A 16 -15.81 26.91 4.18
C ILE A 16 -15.10 25.72 4.82
N SER A 17 -15.86 24.83 5.46
CA SER A 17 -15.31 23.70 6.18
C SER A 17 -14.49 22.84 5.20
N PRO A 18 -13.21 22.52 5.50
CA PRO A 18 -12.35 21.70 4.64
C PRO A 18 -12.92 20.30 4.31
N THR A 19 -13.96 19.89 5.03
CA THR A 19 -14.60 18.58 4.97
C THR A 19 -15.24 18.23 3.63
N ARG A 20 -15.60 19.21 2.79
CA ARG A 20 -16.21 18.92 1.48
C ARG A 20 -15.16 18.57 0.41
N TYR A 21 -14.01 19.25 0.42
CA TYR A 21 -12.90 18.98 -0.50
C TYR A 21 -12.20 17.65 -0.15
N ILE A 22 -12.00 17.35 1.14
CA ILE A 22 -11.38 16.09 1.60
C ILE A 22 -12.24 14.85 1.27
N ARG A 23 -13.56 15.02 1.09
CA ARG A 23 -14.49 13.93 0.77
C ARG A 23 -14.44 13.50 -0.69
N GLU A 24 -14.27 14.43 -1.64
CA GLU A 24 -14.23 14.11 -3.08
C GLU A 24 -12.90 13.44 -3.48
N TRP A 25 -11.78 13.86 -2.87
CA TRP A 25 -10.48 13.19 -3.04
C TRP A 25 -10.50 11.72 -2.56
N HIS A 26 -11.24 11.41 -1.49
CA HIS A 26 -11.43 10.02 -1.04
C HIS A 26 -12.15 9.16 -2.07
N TRP A 27 -13.15 9.68 -2.79
CA TRP A 27 -13.92 8.90 -3.75
C TRP A 27 -13.13 8.58 -5.02
N HIS A 28 -12.32 9.53 -5.51
CA HIS A 28 -11.43 9.26 -6.64
C HIS A 28 -10.35 8.24 -6.29
N ALA A 29 -9.67 8.41 -5.15
CA ALA A 29 -8.69 7.44 -4.66
C ALA A 29 -9.33 6.06 -4.43
N LEU A 30 -10.51 6.01 -3.81
CA LEU A 30 -11.26 4.77 -3.59
C LEU A 30 -11.67 4.11 -4.92
N SER A 31 -12.13 4.88 -5.90
CA SER A 31 -12.51 4.34 -7.20
C SER A 31 -11.33 3.73 -7.94
N VAL A 32 -10.15 4.36 -7.91
CA VAL A 32 -8.91 3.79 -8.47
C VAL A 32 -8.52 2.50 -7.76
N LEU A 33 -8.59 2.47 -6.42
CA LEU A 33 -8.32 1.26 -5.64
C LEU A 33 -9.29 0.14 -6.00
N VAL A 34 -10.59 0.44 -6.16
CA VAL A 34 -11.59 -0.56 -6.58
C VAL A 34 -11.33 -1.05 -8.00
N CYS A 35 -10.94 -0.18 -8.94
CA CYS A 35 -10.59 -0.60 -10.30
C CYS A 35 -9.38 -1.54 -10.32
N ILE A 36 -8.33 -1.22 -9.57
CA ILE A 36 -7.15 -2.11 -9.43
C ILE A 36 -7.57 -3.42 -8.76
N ALA A 37 -8.38 -3.36 -7.70
CA ALA A 37 -8.88 -4.55 -7.03
C ALA A 37 -9.71 -5.44 -7.96
N CYS A 38 -10.55 -4.85 -8.80
CA CYS A 38 -11.32 -5.56 -9.83
C CYS A 38 -10.41 -6.21 -10.87
N LEU A 39 -9.34 -5.52 -11.31
CA LEU A 39 -8.35 -6.09 -12.23
C LEU A 39 -7.59 -7.27 -11.62
N LEU A 40 -7.13 -7.17 -10.38
CA LEU A 40 -6.46 -8.28 -9.69
C LEU A 40 -7.42 -9.44 -9.40
N THR A 41 -8.69 -9.14 -9.13
CA THR A 41 -9.74 -10.15 -8.95
C THR A 41 -10.09 -10.84 -10.27
N PHE A 42 -10.08 -10.11 -11.39
CA PHE A 42 -10.17 -10.66 -12.73
C PHE A 42 -9.00 -11.61 -13.01
N VAL A 43 -7.77 -11.20 -12.72
CA VAL A 43 -6.57 -12.05 -12.85
C VAL A 43 -6.71 -13.32 -11.99
N ALA A 44 -7.19 -13.19 -10.75
CA ALA A 44 -7.43 -14.33 -9.87
C ALA A 44 -8.45 -15.33 -10.45
N GLY A 45 -9.58 -14.83 -10.98
CA GLY A 45 -10.60 -15.67 -11.61
C GLY A 45 -10.08 -16.36 -12.87
N TYR A 46 -9.32 -15.64 -13.68
CA TYR A 46 -8.67 -16.15 -14.88
C TYR A 46 -7.68 -17.27 -14.57
N VAL A 47 -6.72 -17.04 -13.66
CA VAL A 47 -5.71 -18.03 -13.25
C VAL A 47 -6.39 -19.25 -12.63
N ASN A 48 -7.37 -19.04 -11.75
CA ASN A 48 -8.10 -20.15 -11.13
C ASN A 48 -8.81 -21.03 -12.16
N THR A 49 -9.44 -20.43 -13.19
CA THR A 49 -10.05 -21.22 -14.26
C THR A 49 -9.03 -21.99 -15.07
N ILE A 50 -7.90 -21.39 -15.45
CA ILE A 50 -6.85 -22.14 -16.14
C ILE A 50 -6.40 -23.32 -15.29
N CYS A 51 -6.20 -23.14 -13.99
CA CYS A 51 -5.83 -24.25 -13.12
C CYS A 51 -6.89 -25.36 -13.07
N ILE A 52 -8.17 -25.03 -13.14
CA ILE A 52 -9.25 -26.02 -13.19
C ILE A 52 -9.25 -26.79 -14.52
N VAL A 53 -8.97 -26.12 -15.64
CA VAL A 53 -9.09 -26.72 -16.99
C VAL A 53 -7.82 -27.47 -17.40
N ASN A 54 -6.65 -26.95 -17.01
CA ASN A 54 -5.37 -27.63 -17.19
C ASN A 54 -5.24 -28.86 -16.29
N ALA A 55 -4.05 -29.45 -16.32
CA ALA A 55 -3.69 -30.69 -15.63
C ALA A 55 -4.15 -30.75 -14.16
N PHE A 56 -4.27 -29.60 -13.47
CA PHE A 56 -4.58 -29.58 -12.04
C PHE A 56 -6.02 -29.96 -11.68
N ARG A 57 -6.99 -29.86 -12.61
CA ARG A 57 -8.42 -30.25 -12.41
C ARG A 57 -9.03 -29.82 -11.06
N LEU A 58 -8.52 -28.73 -10.49
CA LEU A 58 -8.77 -28.29 -9.12
C LEU A 58 -8.77 -26.76 -9.03
N PRO A 59 -9.75 -26.17 -8.33
CA PRO A 59 -9.69 -24.75 -8.01
C PRO A 59 -8.60 -24.50 -6.96
N LEU A 60 -7.48 -23.91 -7.36
CA LEU A 60 -6.37 -23.59 -6.44
C LEU A 60 -6.71 -22.48 -5.44
N THR A 61 -7.70 -21.63 -5.77
CA THR A 61 -8.15 -20.56 -4.87
C THR A 61 -9.15 -21.01 -3.82
N ALA A 62 -9.75 -22.19 -3.96
CA ALA A 62 -10.78 -22.71 -3.07
C ALA A 62 -10.19 -23.66 -2.02
N LEU A 63 -9.44 -23.10 -1.07
CA LEU A 63 -8.74 -23.87 -0.04
C LEU A 63 -9.68 -24.75 0.81
N THR A 64 -10.94 -24.38 1.00
CA THR A 64 -11.93 -25.24 1.68
C THR A 64 -12.14 -26.56 0.96
N GLY A 65 -12.30 -26.53 -0.37
CA GLY A 65 -12.42 -27.71 -1.20
C GLY A 65 -11.14 -28.55 -1.23
N SER A 66 -9.98 -27.88 -1.34
CA SER A 66 -8.67 -28.54 -1.28
C SER A 66 -8.42 -29.25 0.06
N THR A 67 -8.79 -28.63 1.18
CA THR A 67 -8.71 -29.24 2.52
C THR A 67 -9.63 -30.44 2.65
N SER A 68 -10.86 -30.37 2.15
CA SER A 68 -11.77 -31.52 2.15
C SER A 68 -11.24 -32.67 1.30
N LYS A 69 -10.68 -32.39 0.12
CA LYS A 69 -10.04 -33.42 -0.72
C LYS A 69 -8.83 -34.04 -0.05
N MET A 70 -7.97 -33.24 0.59
CA MET A 70 -6.86 -33.72 1.40
C MET A 70 -7.34 -34.72 2.46
N ALA A 71 -8.37 -34.37 3.22
CA ALA A 71 -8.92 -35.21 4.29
C ALA A 71 -9.44 -36.55 3.75
N ILE A 72 -10.18 -36.54 2.62
CA ILE A 72 -10.68 -37.76 1.97
C ILE A 72 -9.51 -38.67 1.56
N ILE A 73 -8.48 -38.11 0.94
CA ILE A 73 -7.32 -38.86 0.42
C ILE A 73 -6.49 -39.46 1.57
N LEU A 74 -6.30 -38.70 2.65
CA LEU A 74 -5.65 -39.20 3.86
C LEU A 74 -6.45 -40.33 4.52
N ALA A 75 -7.78 -40.19 4.60
CA ALA A 75 -8.66 -41.23 5.14
C ALA A 75 -8.66 -42.53 4.30
N GLN A 76 -8.36 -42.43 3.00
CA GLN A 76 -8.16 -43.58 2.11
C GLN A 76 -6.77 -44.23 2.23
N GLY A 77 -5.89 -43.73 3.12
CA GLY A 77 -4.55 -44.25 3.32
C GLY A 77 -3.53 -43.80 2.27
N ARG A 78 -3.90 -42.85 1.39
CA ARG A 78 -3.04 -42.36 0.29
C ARG A 78 -2.25 -41.12 0.71
N PHE A 79 -1.31 -41.32 1.63
CA PHE A 79 -0.53 -40.23 2.23
C PHE A 79 0.35 -39.47 1.24
N ASP A 80 0.81 -40.14 0.19
CA ASP A 80 1.55 -39.57 -0.93
C ASP A 80 0.80 -38.38 -1.56
N ILE A 81 -0.47 -38.56 -1.89
CA ILE A 81 -1.28 -37.52 -2.51
C ILE A 81 -1.85 -36.56 -1.46
N GLY A 82 -2.12 -37.04 -0.24
CA GLY A 82 -2.52 -36.17 0.86
C GLY A 82 -1.48 -35.09 1.15
N PHE A 83 -0.19 -35.45 1.15
CA PHE A 83 0.92 -34.53 1.34
C PHE A 83 1.01 -33.47 0.23
N HIS A 84 0.72 -33.87 -1.00
CA HIS A 84 0.64 -33.00 -2.16
C HIS A 84 -0.44 -31.90 -2.01
N PHE A 85 -1.63 -32.22 -1.49
CA PHE A 85 -2.63 -31.20 -1.14
C PHE A 85 -2.20 -30.31 0.03
N PHE A 86 -1.51 -30.87 1.03
CA PHE A 86 -0.92 -30.08 2.12
C PHE A 86 0.07 -29.05 1.56
N LEU A 87 0.94 -29.45 0.62
CA LEU A 87 1.88 -28.53 -0.04
C LEU A 87 1.15 -27.41 -0.78
N LEU A 88 0.04 -27.67 -1.48
CA LEU A 88 -0.75 -26.61 -2.11
C LEU A 88 -1.26 -25.58 -1.11
N ILE A 89 -1.87 -26.05 -0.01
CA ILE A 89 -2.42 -25.19 1.04
C ILE A 89 -1.29 -24.39 1.70
N PHE A 90 -0.18 -25.07 1.98
CA PHE A 90 1.01 -24.46 2.56
C PHE A 90 1.62 -23.40 1.64
N SER A 91 1.72 -23.65 0.33
CA SER A 91 2.22 -22.68 -0.65
C SER A 91 1.37 -21.41 -0.70
N PHE A 92 0.04 -21.53 -0.65
CA PHE A 92 -0.86 -20.36 -0.56
C PHE A 92 -0.61 -19.57 0.73
N ALA A 93 -0.53 -20.27 1.86
CA ALA A 93 -0.28 -19.66 3.16
C ALA A 93 1.09 -18.98 3.20
N LEU A 94 2.12 -19.61 2.63
CA LEU A 94 3.47 -19.08 2.51
C LEU A 94 3.50 -17.83 1.62
N GLY A 95 2.79 -17.83 0.49
CA GLY A 95 2.63 -16.62 -0.34
C GLY A 95 1.99 -15.47 0.43
N SER A 96 0.94 -15.76 1.20
CA SER A 96 0.28 -14.75 2.06
C SER A 96 1.23 -14.24 3.17
N PHE A 97 2.02 -15.13 3.77
CA PHE A 97 3.02 -14.81 4.78
C PHE A 97 4.13 -13.90 4.21
N ILE A 98 4.69 -14.24 3.05
CA ILE A 98 5.71 -13.43 2.37
C ILE A 98 5.15 -12.05 2.02
N SER A 99 3.92 -12.00 1.50
CA SER A 99 3.26 -10.73 1.20
C SER A 99 3.11 -9.85 2.44
N ALA A 100 2.65 -10.42 3.56
CA ALA A 100 2.52 -9.69 4.82
C ALA A 100 3.88 -9.20 5.35
N ALA A 101 4.93 -10.02 5.25
CA ALA A 101 6.28 -9.66 5.65
C ALA A 101 6.85 -8.49 4.83
N ILE A 102 6.54 -8.43 3.52
CA ILE A 102 6.99 -7.36 2.62
C ILE A 102 6.18 -6.07 2.84
N VAL A 103 4.85 -6.17 2.92
CA VAL A 103 3.96 -5.00 2.98
C VAL A 103 3.95 -4.35 4.37
N GLY A 104 4.04 -5.12 5.45
CA GLY A 104 4.01 -4.62 6.82
C GLY A 104 2.60 -4.23 7.32
N GLY A 105 2.53 -3.32 8.30
CA GLY A 105 1.32 -2.98 9.06
C GLY A 105 0.18 -2.30 8.27
N SER A 106 -1.02 -2.37 8.85
CA SER A 106 -2.38 -2.23 8.27
C SER A 106 -2.82 -0.87 7.70
N SER A 107 -1.94 0.13 7.56
CA SER A 107 -2.32 1.44 7.02
C SER A 107 -1.82 1.61 5.60
N PHE A 108 -2.74 1.79 4.64
CA PHE A 108 -2.41 2.11 3.26
C PHE A 108 -1.51 3.36 3.19
N ARG A 109 -0.29 3.17 2.71
CA ARG A 109 0.67 4.22 2.33
C ARG A 109 1.16 3.85 0.95
N ILE A 110 1.23 4.79 0.00
CA ILE A 110 1.81 4.53 -1.32
C ILE A 110 3.29 4.16 -1.10
N GLN A 111 3.60 2.86 -1.16
CA GLN A 111 4.91 2.31 -0.86
C GLN A 111 5.31 1.33 -1.96
N HIS A 112 6.58 1.32 -2.32
CA HIS A 112 7.13 0.46 -3.37
C HIS A 112 6.90 -1.04 -3.13
N HIS A 113 6.64 -1.45 -1.88
CA HIS A 113 6.41 -2.83 -1.46
C HIS A 113 5.25 -3.51 -2.20
N TYR A 114 4.16 -2.81 -2.53
CA TYR A 114 3.03 -3.39 -3.27
C TYR A 114 3.42 -3.82 -4.68
N GLY A 115 4.16 -2.97 -5.39
CA GLY A 115 4.65 -3.28 -6.73
C GLY A 115 5.65 -4.44 -6.72
N PHE A 116 6.44 -4.57 -5.65
CA PHE A 116 7.36 -5.69 -5.47
C PHE A 116 6.61 -7.02 -5.27
N VAL A 117 5.53 -7.05 -4.48
CA VAL A 117 4.71 -8.27 -4.33
C VAL A 117 4.08 -8.70 -5.65
N LEU A 118 3.51 -7.77 -6.42
CA LEU A 118 2.96 -8.05 -7.76
C LEU A 118 4.03 -8.59 -8.73
N PHE A 119 5.25 -8.07 -8.63
CA PHE A 119 6.37 -8.57 -9.43
C PHE A 119 6.78 -9.99 -9.02
N LEU A 120 6.81 -10.30 -7.71
CA LEU A 120 7.05 -11.67 -7.23
C LEU A 120 5.95 -12.64 -7.67
N GLU A 121 4.69 -12.20 -7.66
CA GLU A 121 3.57 -12.98 -8.19
C GLU A 121 3.78 -13.29 -9.69
N SER A 122 4.16 -12.27 -10.48
CA SER A 122 4.47 -12.45 -11.91
C SER A 122 5.59 -13.48 -12.11
N ILE A 123 6.67 -13.41 -11.34
CA ILE A 123 7.75 -14.41 -11.38
C ILE A 123 7.21 -15.80 -11.03
N ALA A 124 6.41 -15.93 -9.97
CA ALA A 124 5.86 -17.22 -9.56
C ALA A 124 4.96 -17.84 -10.65
N LEU A 125 4.11 -17.04 -11.29
CA LEU A 125 3.28 -17.47 -12.42
C LEU A 125 4.11 -17.82 -13.65
N GLY A 126 5.12 -17.01 -13.98
CA GLY A 126 5.99 -17.24 -15.12
C GLY A 126 6.82 -18.51 -14.98
N ILE A 127 7.45 -18.73 -13.82
CA ILE A 127 8.15 -19.96 -13.52
C ILE A 127 7.17 -21.14 -13.49
N GLY A 128 5.98 -20.97 -12.89
CA GLY A 128 4.93 -21.98 -12.89
C GLY A 128 4.55 -22.45 -14.30
N SER A 129 4.38 -21.52 -15.25
CA SER A 129 4.08 -21.83 -16.65
C SER A 129 5.21 -22.61 -17.36
N LEU A 130 6.48 -22.38 -17.01
CA LEU A 130 7.61 -23.13 -17.59
C LEU A 130 7.63 -24.61 -17.16
N PHE A 131 7.13 -24.91 -15.96
CA PHE A 131 7.10 -26.26 -15.41
C PHE A 131 5.78 -27.00 -15.67
N GLU A 132 4.86 -26.42 -16.44
CA GLU A 132 3.54 -27.01 -16.70
C GLU A 132 3.62 -28.37 -17.41
N ASN A 133 4.60 -28.54 -18.31
CA ASN A 133 4.87 -29.81 -19.00
C ASN A 133 5.56 -30.88 -18.12
N VAL A 134 5.98 -30.52 -16.91
CA VAL A 134 6.58 -31.47 -15.96
C VAL A 134 5.44 -32.13 -15.19
N HIS A 135 4.91 -33.22 -15.75
CA HIS A 135 3.97 -34.08 -15.07
C HIS A 135 4.72 -35.01 -14.13
N ILE A 136 4.40 -34.93 -12.83
CA ILE A 136 4.75 -36.00 -11.91
C ILE A 136 3.78 -37.13 -12.22
N SER A 137 4.25 -38.15 -12.94
CA SER A 137 3.49 -39.35 -13.28
C SER A 137 3.21 -40.15 -12.01
N LEU A 138 2.23 -39.70 -11.23
CA LEU A 138 1.60 -40.50 -10.20
C LEU A 138 0.64 -41.43 -10.94
N ASN A 139 0.88 -42.75 -10.93
CA ASN A 139 0.07 -43.81 -11.56
C ASN A 139 -1.39 -43.89 -11.05
N SER A 140 -2.09 -42.77 -10.97
CA SER A 140 -3.40 -42.67 -10.36
C SER A 140 -4.18 -41.50 -10.94
N HIS A 141 -5.51 -41.53 -10.84
CA HIS A 141 -6.43 -40.49 -11.33
C HIS A 141 -6.23 -39.08 -10.70
N TRP A 142 -5.14 -38.90 -9.95
CA TRP A 142 -4.66 -37.65 -9.34
C TRP A 142 -3.36 -37.15 -9.99
N GLU A 143 -3.15 -37.41 -11.30
CA GLU A 143 -2.09 -36.85 -12.18
C GLU A 143 -1.97 -35.30 -12.19
N ALA A 144 -2.69 -34.65 -11.28
CA ALA A 144 -2.99 -33.24 -11.24
C ALA A 144 -2.02 -32.38 -10.41
N LEU A 145 -1.02 -32.95 -9.73
CA LEU A 145 -0.08 -32.13 -8.93
C LEU A 145 1.31 -32.05 -9.56
N SER A 146 1.46 -31.08 -10.46
CA SER A 146 2.76 -30.63 -10.96
C SER A 146 3.37 -29.57 -10.02
N PRO A 147 4.70 -29.44 -9.92
CA PRO A 147 5.38 -28.39 -9.17
C PRO A 147 4.91 -26.96 -9.53
N SER A 148 4.45 -26.79 -10.77
CA SER A 148 3.83 -25.55 -11.26
C SER A 148 2.63 -25.13 -10.40
N ALA A 149 1.84 -26.07 -9.89
CA ALA A 149 0.67 -25.81 -9.04
C ALA A 149 1.06 -25.06 -7.76
N TYR A 150 2.17 -25.44 -7.13
CA TYR A 150 2.63 -24.83 -5.89
C TYR A 150 3.07 -23.39 -6.10
N LEU A 151 3.75 -23.11 -7.21
CA LEU A 151 4.20 -21.76 -7.56
C LEU A 151 3.01 -20.86 -7.90
N VAL A 152 2.05 -21.35 -8.67
CA VAL A 152 0.82 -20.61 -8.97
C VAL A 152 0.01 -20.35 -7.70
N CYS A 153 -0.11 -21.35 -6.81
CA CYS A 153 -0.78 -21.21 -5.53
C CYS A 153 -0.08 -20.20 -4.61
N LEU A 154 1.25 -20.18 -4.61
CA LEU A 154 2.07 -19.18 -3.91
C LEU A 154 1.83 -17.77 -4.48
N GLY A 155 1.77 -17.61 -5.80
CA GLY A 155 1.43 -16.35 -6.46
C GLY A 155 0.04 -15.84 -6.08
N LEU A 156 -0.98 -16.71 -6.11
CA LEU A 156 -2.33 -16.38 -5.66
C LEU A 156 -2.38 -15.99 -4.17
N GLY A 157 -1.56 -16.64 -3.34
CA GLY A 157 -1.35 -16.29 -1.93
C GLY A 157 -0.73 -14.90 -1.75
N LEU A 158 0.32 -14.58 -2.53
CA LEU A 158 0.97 -13.26 -2.53
C LEU A 158 -0.05 -12.16 -2.87
N GLN A 159 -0.84 -12.35 -3.93
CA GLN A 159 -1.85 -11.39 -4.36
C GLN A 159 -2.93 -11.17 -3.29
N ASN A 160 -3.44 -12.25 -2.71
CA ASN A 160 -4.53 -12.19 -1.74
C ASN A 160 -4.05 -11.60 -0.40
N GLY A 161 -2.85 -11.95 0.05
CA GLY A 161 -2.20 -11.34 1.22
C GLY A 161 -2.03 -9.84 1.04
N MET A 162 -1.49 -9.41 -0.10
CA MET A 162 -1.29 -7.99 -0.42
C MET A 162 -2.61 -7.24 -0.40
N CYS A 163 -3.63 -7.81 -1.06
CA CYS A 163 -4.95 -7.22 -1.16
C CYS A 163 -5.65 -7.07 0.19
N THR A 164 -5.50 -8.08 1.04
CA THR A 164 -6.06 -8.09 2.39
C THR A 164 -5.41 -7.02 3.26
N THR A 165 -4.07 -6.92 3.22
CA THR A 165 -3.33 -5.94 4.05
C THR A 165 -3.63 -4.50 3.66
N TYR A 166 -3.64 -4.17 2.36
CA TYR A 166 -3.86 -2.78 1.93
C TYR A 166 -5.30 -2.30 2.17
N SER A 167 -6.27 -3.21 2.07
CA SER A 167 -7.70 -2.89 2.19
C SER A 167 -8.23 -2.93 3.62
N GLY A 168 -7.37 -3.22 4.62
CA GLY A 168 -7.81 -3.42 5.99
C GLY A 168 -8.75 -4.62 6.13
N ALA A 169 -8.45 -5.70 5.41
CA ALA A 169 -9.23 -6.95 5.33
C ALA A 169 -10.61 -6.85 4.66
N VAL A 170 -10.91 -5.75 3.95
CA VAL A 170 -12.17 -5.57 3.22
C VAL A 170 -12.16 -6.27 1.86
N ILE A 171 -11.04 -6.28 1.15
CA ILE A 171 -10.91 -6.81 -0.21
C ILE A 171 -10.06 -8.07 -0.18
N ARG A 172 -10.61 -9.16 -0.73
CA ARG A 172 -9.92 -10.44 -0.95
C ARG A 172 -10.21 -10.91 -2.37
N THR A 173 -9.20 -11.05 -3.20
CA THR A 173 -9.34 -11.28 -4.65
C THR A 173 -9.80 -12.70 -4.98
N THR A 174 -9.49 -13.67 -4.14
CA THR A 174 -9.78 -15.10 -4.36
C THR A 174 -10.90 -15.65 -3.48
N HIS A 175 -11.36 -14.87 -2.49
CA HIS A 175 -12.27 -15.33 -1.44
C HIS A 175 -13.76 -15.17 -1.82
N VAL A 176 -14.16 -15.76 -2.94
CA VAL A 176 -15.52 -15.63 -3.50
C VAL A 176 -16.60 -16.04 -2.50
N THR A 177 -16.39 -17.11 -1.72
CA THR A 177 -17.34 -17.57 -0.70
C THR A 177 -17.65 -16.48 0.33
N GLY A 178 -16.63 -15.79 0.86
CA GLY A 178 -16.88 -14.70 1.80
C GLY A 178 -17.50 -13.47 1.13
N THR A 179 -17.09 -13.14 -0.10
CA THR A 179 -17.70 -12.04 -0.86
C THR A 179 -19.21 -12.28 -1.03
N MET A 180 -19.62 -13.51 -1.34
CA MET A 180 -21.03 -13.87 -1.46
C MET A 180 -21.78 -13.83 -0.13
N THR A 181 -21.17 -14.33 0.94
CA THR A 181 -21.74 -14.24 2.29
C THR A 181 -21.97 -12.78 2.69
N ASP A 182 -20.99 -11.90 2.45
CA ASP A 182 -21.08 -10.47 2.78
C ASP A 182 -22.17 -9.77 1.96
N ILE A 183 -22.27 -10.06 0.66
CA ILE A 183 -23.35 -9.54 -0.20
C ILE A 183 -24.71 -9.98 0.36
N GLY A 184 -24.88 -11.27 0.67
CA GLY A 184 -26.11 -11.82 1.23
C GLY A 184 -26.50 -11.18 2.57
N LEU A 185 -25.52 -11.02 3.48
CA LEU A 185 -25.73 -10.37 4.77
C LEU A 185 -26.16 -8.90 4.60
N ILE A 186 -25.49 -8.14 3.73
CA ILE A 186 -25.81 -6.71 3.52
C ILE A 186 -27.21 -6.56 2.91
N LEU A 187 -27.55 -7.38 1.92
CA LEU A 187 -28.87 -7.37 1.28
C LEU A 187 -29.97 -7.75 2.29
N GLY A 188 -29.78 -8.84 3.04
CA GLY A 188 -30.72 -9.26 4.08
C GLY A 188 -30.92 -8.18 5.14
N GLN A 189 -29.84 -7.55 5.62
CA GLN A 189 -29.92 -6.42 6.54
C GLN A 189 -30.65 -5.21 5.94
N ALA A 190 -30.43 -4.89 4.67
CA ALA A 190 -31.08 -3.75 4.01
C ALA A 190 -32.60 -3.93 3.85
N VAL A 191 -33.04 -5.17 3.62
CA VAL A 191 -34.46 -5.54 3.49
C VAL A 191 -35.14 -5.55 4.86
N PHE A 192 -34.58 -6.26 5.84
CA PHE A 192 -35.28 -6.53 7.11
C PHE A 192 -34.93 -5.54 8.23
N HIS A 193 -33.79 -4.84 8.15
CA HIS A 193 -33.29 -3.97 9.23
C HIS A 193 -32.97 -2.56 8.71
N LYS A 194 -34.00 -1.70 8.60
CA LYS A 194 -33.91 -0.34 8.00
C LYS A 194 -32.80 0.54 8.60
N ARG A 195 -32.39 0.32 9.86
CA ARG A 195 -31.31 1.08 10.55
C ARG A 195 -29.89 0.68 10.08
N THR A 196 -29.75 -0.41 9.33
CA THR A 196 -28.49 -1.02 8.90
C THR A 196 -28.14 -0.74 7.42
N ARG A 197 -28.95 0.09 6.73
CA ARG A 197 -28.66 0.56 5.35
C ARG A 197 -27.33 1.30 5.19
N LYS A 198 -26.65 1.63 6.30
CA LYS A 198 -25.31 2.23 6.32
C LYS A 198 -24.24 1.37 5.64
N ASN A 199 -24.44 0.06 5.47
CA ASN A 199 -23.46 -0.83 4.84
C ASN A 199 -23.65 -1.03 3.33
N LEU A 200 -24.70 -0.45 2.72
CA LEU A 200 -25.00 -0.62 1.29
C LEU A 200 -23.87 -0.16 0.36
N TRP A 201 -23.03 0.78 0.79
CA TRP A 201 -21.88 1.21 0.00
C TRP A 201 -20.88 0.07 -0.26
N LYS A 202 -20.78 -0.93 0.63
CA LYS A 202 -19.90 -2.09 0.44
C LYS A 202 -20.31 -2.93 -0.77
N LEU A 203 -21.60 -2.96 -1.13
CA LEU A 203 -22.07 -3.65 -2.34
C LEU A 203 -21.49 -3.05 -3.61
N LYS A 204 -21.21 -1.73 -3.62
CA LYS A 204 -20.53 -1.06 -4.75
C LYS A 204 -19.08 -1.50 -4.94
N ILE A 205 -18.54 -2.29 -4.00
CA ILE A 205 -17.19 -2.85 -4.06
C ILE A 205 -17.29 -4.38 -4.27
N LEU A 206 -18.08 -5.06 -3.45
CA LEU A 206 -18.19 -6.53 -3.46
C LEU A 206 -18.82 -7.08 -4.75
N VAL A 207 -19.85 -6.42 -5.29
CA VAL A 207 -20.51 -6.88 -6.51
C VAL A 207 -19.57 -6.76 -7.72
N PRO A 208 -18.90 -5.61 -7.98
CA PRO A 208 -17.89 -5.54 -9.03
C PRO A 208 -16.77 -6.57 -8.87
N LEU A 209 -16.25 -6.78 -7.64
CA LEU A 209 -15.23 -7.81 -7.40
C LEU A 209 -15.71 -9.19 -7.84
N TYR A 210 -16.91 -9.60 -7.44
CA TYR A 210 -17.45 -10.89 -7.86
C TYR A 210 -17.61 -10.99 -9.38
N LEU A 211 -18.20 -9.96 -10.01
CA LEU A 211 -18.39 -9.94 -11.46
C LEU A 211 -17.05 -9.96 -12.20
N SER A 212 -16.02 -9.28 -11.69
CA SER A 212 -14.67 -9.32 -12.23
C SER A 212 -14.04 -10.71 -12.11
N PHE A 213 -14.21 -11.40 -10.98
CA PHE A 213 -13.75 -12.79 -10.83
C PHE A 213 -14.43 -13.68 -11.86
N LEU A 214 -15.76 -13.62 -11.96
CA LEU A 214 -16.55 -14.41 -12.90
C LEU A 214 -16.14 -14.12 -14.35
N PHE A 215 -16.00 -12.85 -14.71
CA PHE A 215 -15.57 -12.45 -16.04
C PHE A 215 -14.15 -12.91 -16.35
N GLY A 216 -13.24 -12.79 -15.39
CA GLY A 216 -11.88 -13.36 -15.46
C GLY A 216 -11.90 -14.85 -15.73
N SER A 217 -12.75 -15.59 -15.02
CA SER A 217 -12.93 -17.02 -15.22
C SER A 217 -13.42 -17.37 -16.63
N VAL A 218 -14.38 -16.63 -17.18
CA VAL A 218 -14.86 -16.83 -18.56
C VAL A 218 -13.75 -16.56 -19.57
N VAL A 219 -13.03 -15.45 -19.41
CA VAL A 219 -11.90 -15.11 -20.30
C VAL A 219 -10.77 -16.14 -20.17
N GLY A 220 -10.51 -16.65 -18.97
CA GLY A 220 -9.53 -17.70 -18.71
C GLY A 220 -9.84 -19.00 -19.44
N TRP A 221 -11.11 -19.41 -19.49
CA TRP A 221 -11.56 -20.55 -20.29
C TRP A 221 -11.27 -20.35 -21.79
N PHE A 222 -11.71 -19.23 -22.37
CA PHE A 222 -11.49 -18.97 -23.80
C PHE A 222 -10.01 -18.82 -24.15
N ALA A 223 -9.22 -18.21 -23.28
CA ALA A 223 -7.79 -18.08 -23.49
C ALA A 223 -7.07 -19.44 -23.41
N HIS A 224 -7.53 -20.34 -22.53
CA HIS A 224 -7.05 -21.72 -22.48
C HIS A 224 -7.37 -22.47 -23.79
N GLU A 225 -8.59 -22.33 -24.32
CA GLU A 225 -8.97 -22.94 -25.61
C GLU A 225 -8.08 -22.48 -26.78
N TRP A 226 -7.52 -21.27 -26.73
CA TRP A 226 -6.71 -20.71 -27.81
C TRP A 226 -5.20 -20.89 -27.61
N LEU A 227 -4.73 -20.85 -26.35
CA LEU A 227 -3.30 -20.79 -26.02
C LEU A 227 -2.81 -22.00 -25.22
N TYR A 228 -3.72 -22.88 -24.78
CA TYR A 228 -3.45 -24.03 -23.93
C TYR A 228 -2.60 -23.63 -22.70
N ASP A 229 -1.46 -24.27 -22.50
CA ASP A 229 -0.52 -24.04 -21.39
C ASP A 229 0.03 -22.61 -21.36
N LYS A 230 0.10 -21.94 -22.51
CA LYS A 230 0.60 -20.55 -22.57
C LYS A 230 -0.39 -19.53 -22.04
N ALA A 231 -1.62 -19.92 -21.72
CA ALA A 231 -2.65 -19.01 -21.23
C ALA A 231 -2.26 -18.33 -19.90
N ILE A 232 -1.41 -18.95 -19.07
CA ILE A 232 -0.88 -18.36 -17.81
C ILE A 232 0.06 -17.17 -18.06
N LEU A 233 0.65 -17.05 -19.26
CA LEU A 233 1.54 -15.93 -19.57
C LEU A 233 0.81 -14.59 -19.65
N ILE A 234 -0.49 -14.59 -19.97
CA ILE A 234 -1.33 -13.38 -19.99
C ILE A 234 -1.42 -12.74 -18.59
N PRO A 235 -1.91 -13.42 -17.54
CA PRO A 235 -1.97 -12.85 -16.19
C PRO A 235 -0.58 -12.54 -15.66
N CYS A 236 0.43 -13.38 -15.96
CA CYS A 236 1.83 -13.11 -15.65
C CYS A 236 2.29 -11.74 -16.19
N ALA A 237 2.00 -11.44 -17.46
CA ALA A 237 2.32 -10.15 -18.06
C ALA A 237 1.53 -8.99 -17.42
N ILE A 238 0.23 -9.17 -17.14
CA ILE A 238 -0.61 -8.16 -16.50
C ILE A 238 -0.05 -7.77 -15.14
N VAL A 239 0.17 -8.73 -14.23
CA VAL A 239 0.68 -8.44 -12.88
C VAL A 239 2.14 -7.96 -12.92
N GLY A 240 2.95 -8.44 -13.86
CA GLY A 240 4.33 -7.99 -14.06
C GLY A 240 4.40 -6.51 -14.48
N CYS A 241 3.60 -6.12 -15.48
CA CYS A 241 3.51 -4.73 -15.94
C CYS A 241 2.96 -3.81 -14.84
N LEU A 242 1.92 -4.24 -14.10
CA LEU A 242 1.38 -3.49 -12.97
C LEU A 242 2.42 -3.33 -11.85
N GLY A 243 3.15 -4.40 -11.51
CA GLY A 243 4.19 -4.38 -10.48
C GLY A 243 5.34 -3.45 -10.83
N LEU A 244 5.89 -3.58 -12.05
CA LEU A 244 6.97 -2.73 -12.54
C LEU A 244 6.53 -1.26 -12.66
N GLY A 245 5.35 -1.01 -13.22
CA GLY A 245 4.78 0.34 -13.34
C GLY A 245 4.57 1.01 -11.98
N HIS A 246 4.13 0.26 -10.97
CA HIS A 246 3.99 0.76 -9.62
C HIS A 246 5.34 1.09 -8.97
N ILE A 247 6.35 0.22 -9.15
CA ILE A 247 7.72 0.45 -8.64
C ILE A 247 8.33 1.71 -9.26
N THR A 248 8.23 1.87 -10.58
CA THR A 248 8.78 3.06 -11.28
C THR A 248 8.06 4.33 -10.88
N TYR A 249 6.73 4.28 -10.75
CA TYR A 249 5.92 5.39 -10.25
C TYR A 249 6.33 5.83 -8.83
N CYS A 250 6.46 4.88 -7.90
CA CYS A 250 6.93 5.18 -6.54
C CYS A 250 8.34 5.77 -6.52
N ARG A 251 9.27 5.25 -7.34
CA ARG A 251 10.62 5.79 -7.46
C ARG A 251 10.63 7.23 -7.99
N MET A 252 9.82 7.52 -9.01
CA MET A 252 9.71 8.86 -9.57
C MET A 252 9.19 9.86 -8.53
N ILE A 253 8.14 9.51 -7.77
CA ILE A 253 7.60 10.37 -6.71
C ILE A 253 8.61 10.61 -5.59
N LEU A 254 9.38 9.59 -5.23
CA LEU A 254 10.42 9.70 -4.21
C LEU A 254 11.52 10.66 -4.69
N ASN A 255 11.99 10.53 -5.92
CA ASN A 255 13.00 11.42 -6.50
C ASN A 255 12.53 12.88 -6.53
N LEU A 256 11.28 13.13 -6.94
CA LEU A 256 10.68 14.47 -6.91
C LEU A 256 10.60 15.06 -5.49
N HIS A 257 10.35 14.22 -4.48
CA HIS A 257 10.38 14.67 -3.08
C HIS A 257 11.80 14.98 -2.61
N ILE A 258 12.78 14.14 -2.96
CA ILE A 258 14.19 14.35 -2.63
C ILE A 258 14.68 15.66 -3.27
N GLU A 259 14.39 15.91 -4.54
CA GLU A 259 14.75 17.15 -5.23
C GLU A 259 14.13 18.40 -4.56
N LYS A 260 12.86 18.32 -4.15
CA LYS A 260 12.21 19.42 -3.41
C LYS A 260 12.87 19.68 -2.06
N ILE A 261 13.25 18.63 -1.34
CA ILE A 261 13.95 18.75 -0.05
C ILE A 261 15.35 19.34 -0.27
N GLN A 262 16.07 18.90 -1.30
CA GLN A 262 17.39 19.44 -1.66
C GLN A 262 17.32 20.92 -1.99
N LYS A 263 16.39 21.35 -2.86
CA LYS A 263 16.20 22.78 -3.17
C LYS A 263 15.88 23.62 -1.94
N LYS A 264 14.98 23.13 -1.07
CA LYS A 264 14.64 23.82 0.18
C LYS A 264 15.84 23.93 1.13
N ASN A 265 16.68 22.89 1.19
CA ASN A 265 17.90 22.91 1.98
C ASN A 265 18.93 23.89 1.39
N GLU A 266 19.12 23.92 0.07
CA GLU A 266 20.00 24.87 -0.61
C GLU A 266 19.57 26.33 -0.36
N GLU A 267 18.28 26.64 -0.45
CA GLU A 267 17.73 27.96 -0.10
C GLU A 267 18.03 28.31 1.35
N LEU A 268 17.80 27.38 2.29
CA LEU A 268 18.08 27.57 3.70
C LEU A 268 19.57 27.83 3.98
N TYR A 269 20.47 27.02 3.40
CA TYR A 269 21.91 27.22 3.53
C TYR A 269 22.39 28.52 2.91
N SER A 270 21.82 28.93 1.77
CA SER A 270 22.15 30.21 1.14
C SER A 270 21.75 31.38 2.03
N SER A 271 20.54 31.38 2.60
CA SER A 271 20.09 32.42 3.54
C SER A 271 20.96 32.48 4.80
N ALA A 272 21.35 31.33 5.35
CA ALA A 272 22.23 31.26 6.52
C ALA A 272 23.63 31.82 6.21
N ARG A 273 24.18 31.54 5.02
CA ARG A 273 25.46 32.12 4.56
C ARG A 273 25.37 33.63 4.38
N PHE A 274 24.30 34.16 3.80
CA PHE A 274 24.10 35.61 3.67
C PHE A 274 24.00 36.30 5.04
N SER A 275 23.27 35.71 5.99
CA SER A 275 23.21 36.24 7.36
C SER A 275 24.57 36.18 8.06
N ALA A 276 25.33 35.09 7.92
CA ALA A 276 26.66 34.97 8.51
C ALA A 276 27.66 35.98 7.92
N ALA A 277 27.62 36.19 6.60
CA ALA A 277 28.45 37.21 5.93
C ALA A 277 28.10 38.63 6.40
N ALA A 278 26.81 38.96 6.51
CA ALA A 278 26.37 40.25 7.01
C ALA A 278 26.82 40.51 8.47
N VAL A 279 26.77 39.48 9.33
CA VAL A 279 27.29 39.58 10.71
C VAL A 279 28.80 39.81 10.70
N SER A 280 29.56 39.09 9.87
CA SER A 280 31.00 39.26 9.74
C SER A 280 31.39 40.68 9.26
N ASP A 281 30.67 41.22 8.27
CA ASP A 281 30.89 42.58 7.77
C ASP A 281 30.59 43.65 8.82
N VAL A 282 29.54 43.44 9.63
CA VAL A 282 29.26 44.34 10.76
C VAL A 282 30.40 44.28 11.76
N VAL A 283 30.84 43.09 12.19
CA VAL A 283 31.97 42.92 13.13
C VAL A 283 33.25 43.61 12.64
N LEU A 284 33.59 43.45 11.36
CA LEU A 284 34.75 44.10 10.73
C LEU A 284 34.63 45.63 10.68
N LYS A 285 33.43 46.16 10.43
CA LYS A 285 33.19 47.61 10.47
C LYS A 285 33.30 48.15 11.89
N THR A 286 32.77 47.44 12.89
CA THR A 286 32.90 47.87 14.29
C THR A 286 34.35 47.83 14.79
N SER A 287 35.15 46.84 14.36
CA SER A 287 36.57 46.76 14.73
C SER A 287 37.42 47.83 14.05
N THR A 288 37.16 48.15 12.77
CA THR A 288 37.85 49.24 12.06
C THR A 288 37.46 50.64 12.53
N ILE A 289 36.28 50.81 13.11
CA ILE A 289 35.89 52.05 13.80
C ILE A 289 36.65 52.17 15.13
N SER A 290 36.94 51.06 15.81
CA SER A 290 37.77 51.06 17.03
C SER A 290 39.24 51.41 16.77
N ASP A 291 39.77 51.12 15.57
CA ASP A 291 41.17 51.42 15.20
C ASP A 291 41.37 52.84 14.61
N LYS A 292 40.30 53.61 14.39
CA LYS A 292 40.34 54.97 13.81
C LYS A 292 40.07 56.10 14.81
N GLN A 293 40.65 56.01 16.01
CA GLN A 293 40.83 57.15 16.90
C GLN A 293 42.32 57.57 16.90
N PRO A 294 42.69 58.66 16.19
CA PRO A 294 43.92 59.39 16.46
C PRO A 294 43.66 60.48 17.52
N ASN A 295 44.49 60.44 18.57
CA ASN A 295 44.87 61.43 19.58
C ASN A 295 44.08 62.75 19.77
N GLU A 296 43.86 63.03 21.07
CA GLU A 296 43.70 64.33 21.76
C GLU A 296 42.45 65.18 21.49
N VAL A 297 41.49 65.13 22.44
CA VAL A 297 40.85 66.33 23.03
C VAL A 297 40.59 66.07 24.52
N ASP A 298 40.85 67.12 25.30
CA ASP A 298 40.87 67.33 26.76
C ASP A 298 39.89 66.56 27.65
N ASP A 299 40.39 66.28 28.86
CA ASP A 299 39.63 65.94 30.06
C ASP A 299 38.57 67.01 30.36
N ASP A 300 37.29 66.65 30.19
CA ASP A 300 36.12 67.05 31.02
C ASP A 300 34.84 66.95 30.18
N ASP A 301 34.18 65.78 30.20
CA ASP A 301 32.71 65.65 30.27
C ASP A 301 32.28 64.18 30.13
N LEU A 302 32.19 63.50 31.28
CA LEU A 302 31.78 62.11 31.42
C LEU A 302 30.26 62.01 31.63
N ILE A 303 29.43 62.26 30.61
CA ILE A 303 28.02 61.81 30.60
C ILE A 303 27.55 61.43 29.19
N GLY A 304 27.36 60.13 28.96
CA GLY A 304 26.34 59.64 28.02
C GLY A 304 26.81 58.61 26.98
N GLN A 305 26.17 57.44 27.05
CA GLN A 305 26.02 56.43 25.98
C GLN A 305 27.14 55.39 25.81
N ASN A 306 27.26 54.49 26.80
CA ASN A 306 27.71 53.12 26.58
C ASN A 306 26.71 52.38 25.68
N THR A 307 27.00 52.25 24.39
CA THR A 307 26.28 51.32 23.50
C THR A 307 27.07 50.02 23.41
N THR A 308 26.81 49.11 24.34
CA THR A 308 27.35 47.74 24.33
C THR A 308 26.65 46.96 23.20
N ILE A 309 27.35 46.72 22.09
CA ILE A 309 26.86 45.82 21.04
C ILE A 309 27.06 44.39 21.54
N SER A 310 25.98 43.76 21.99
CA SER A 310 25.95 42.34 22.34
C SER A 310 25.97 41.49 21.07
N LEU A 311 27.10 40.84 20.81
CA LEU A 311 27.22 39.72 19.88
C LEU A 311 26.38 38.55 20.41
N ILE A 312 25.17 38.37 19.88
CA ILE A 312 24.37 37.16 20.12
C ILE A 312 24.92 36.06 19.20
N THR A 313 25.88 35.29 19.73
CA THR A 313 26.19 33.95 19.24
C THR A 313 25.10 33.00 19.73
N HIS A 314 23.99 32.86 18.99
CA HIS A 314 23.08 31.74 19.21
C HIS A 314 23.68 30.48 18.58
N ASN A 315 24.51 29.81 19.38
CA ASN A 315 24.96 28.45 19.13
C ASN A 315 23.85 27.48 19.58
N ASP A 316 22.83 27.29 18.76
CA ASP A 316 21.81 26.26 18.99
C ASP A 316 22.24 24.96 18.33
N SER A 317 23.21 24.30 18.96
CA SER A 317 23.42 22.87 18.80
C SER A 317 22.63 22.13 19.89
N ALA A 318 21.88 21.11 19.45
CA ALA A 318 21.08 20.16 20.23
C ALA A 318 19.72 20.64 20.75
N GLN A 319 18.64 20.17 20.09
CA GLN A 319 17.62 19.30 20.69
C GLN A 319 16.78 18.67 19.57
N VAL A 320 17.21 17.48 19.11
CA VAL A 320 16.36 16.55 18.37
C VAL A 320 15.28 16.07 19.34
N LYS A 321 14.10 16.70 19.29
CA LYS A 321 12.90 16.16 19.94
C LYS A 321 12.46 14.94 19.14
N GLN A 322 12.79 13.76 19.65
CA GLN A 322 12.14 12.49 19.32
C GLN A 322 10.64 12.68 19.60
N GLN A 323 9.84 12.80 18.54
CA GLN A 323 8.38 12.70 18.64
C GLN A 323 8.04 11.21 18.59
N ASP A 324 7.67 10.65 19.73
CA ASP A 324 7.03 9.34 19.79
C ASP A 324 5.71 9.36 19.00
N PRO A 325 5.39 8.29 18.23
CA PRO A 325 4.10 8.20 17.57
C PRO A 325 2.98 7.96 18.60
N PRO A 326 1.76 8.48 18.36
CA PRO A 326 0.65 8.31 19.29
C PRO A 326 0.23 6.82 19.33
N MET A 327 0.29 6.27 20.54
CA MET A 327 -0.29 4.99 20.91
C MET A 327 -1.82 5.11 20.77
N PHE A 328 -2.38 4.47 19.74
CA PHE A 328 -3.82 4.21 19.68
C PHE A 328 -4.09 2.84 20.29
N SER A 329 -4.78 2.86 21.42
CA SER A 329 -5.47 1.72 22.01
C SER A 329 -6.74 1.41 21.24
N VAL A 330 -6.75 0.31 20.47
CA VAL A 330 -7.82 -0.70 20.34
C VAL A 330 -7.17 -1.99 19.85
#